data_AF-A0A7G8X4M1-F1
#
_entry.id   AF-A0A7G8X4M1-F1
#
_cell.length_a   1.000
_cell.length_b   1.000
_cell.length_c   1.000
_cell.angle_alpha   90.00
_cell.angle_beta   90.00
_cell.angle_gamma   90.00
#
_symmetry.space_group_name_H-M   'P 1'
#
loop_
_entity.id
_entity.type
_entity.pdbx_description
1 polymer ?
#
loop_
_entity_poly.entity_id
_entity_poly.type
_entity_poly.pdbx_seq_one_letter_code
_entity_poly.pdbx_strand_id
1 'polypeptide(L)'
;MKKLLRILFAAILLVGCNGDNDQKPQTGEEENVKKEIEQQALSMQVLKADEENGVTLEEEMYQQLSGLVEANPDIGVAEDFSIHAIDFVEKSAGESVMLFLGINRLEKGIKNITLEYTLGVETEDTIKYVFKSEKVDLSESFAGVIQPNHAIPFTVPVTPEGKELLQLMTEENKTVKIENAKFELEK
;
A
#
# COMPACT_ATOMS: atom_id res chain seq x y z
N MET A 1 58.00 26.56 7.44
CA MET A 1 58.57 25.19 7.37
C MET A 1 57.72 24.37 6.39
N LYS A 2 57.97 24.47 5.07
CA LYS A 2 58.46 23.38 4.20
C LYS A 2 58.27 21.96 4.75
N LYS A 3 57.35 21.17 4.16
CA LYS A 3 57.56 19.85 3.49
C LYS A 3 56.36 19.63 2.52
N LEU A 4 56.49 19.77 1.20
CA LEU A 4 56.93 18.76 0.21
C LEU A 4 56.07 17.48 0.24
N LEU A 5 55.19 17.26 -0.75
CA LEU A 5 55.41 16.41 -1.96
C LEU A 5 54.80 15.00 -1.71
N ARG A 6 53.93 14.39 -2.52
CA ARG A 6 53.97 14.07 -3.96
C ARG A 6 52.58 13.80 -4.52
N ILE A 7 52.29 14.41 -5.66
CA ILE A 7 51.31 13.96 -6.64
C ILE A 7 51.85 12.68 -7.30
N LEU A 8 51.04 11.63 -7.43
CA LEU A 8 51.32 10.51 -8.33
C LEU A 8 50.25 10.48 -9.42
N PHE A 9 50.54 11.19 -10.51
CA PHE A 9 49.92 10.99 -11.81
C PHE A 9 50.47 9.67 -12.38
N ALA A 10 49.62 8.68 -12.60
CA ALA A 10 49.94 7.55 -13.45
C ALA A 10 49.24 7.75 -14.79
N ALA A 11 49.93 8.44 -15.71
CA ALA A 11 49.61 8.43 -17.12
C ALA A 11 49.95 7.04 -17.67
N ILE A 12 48.95 6.31 -18.15
CA ILE A 12 49.15 5.08 -18.93
C ILE A 12 49.21 5.46 -20.40
N LEU A 13 50.26 4.93 -21.03
CA LEU A 13 50.81 5.26 -22.33
C LEU A 13 49.85 4.95 -23.48
N LEU A 14 49.75 5.88 -24.42
CA LEU A 14 49.31 5.61 -25.78
C LEU A 14 50.30 4.65 -26.45
N VAL A 15 49.84 3.44 -26.77
CA VAL A 15 50.44 2.60 -27.80
C VAL A 15 49.52 2.65 -29.00
N GLY A 16 49.96 3.37 -30.03
CA GLY A 16 49.38 3.28 -31.36
C GLY A 16 49.96 2.08 -32.10
N CYS A 17 49.09 1.23 -32.63
CA CYS A 17 49.39 0.34 -33.74
C CYS A 17 48.20 0.39 -34.70
N ASN A 18 48.44 0.92 -35.91
CA ASN A 18 47.60 0.74 -37.08
C ASN A 18 47.79 -0.71 -37.58
N GLY A 19 46.71 -1.45 -37.78
CA GLY A 19 46.74 -2.77 -38.40
C GLY A 19 45.35 -3.42 -38.38
N ASP A 20 44.73 -3.51 -39.56
CA ASP A 20 43.55 -4.33 -39.84
C ASP A 20 43.73 -5.76 -39.34
N ASN A 21 42.82 -6.23 -38.48
CA ASN A 21 42.10 -7.50 -38.65
C ASN A 21 41.16 -7.78 -37.47
N ASP A 22 40.03 -8.38 -37.82
CA ASP A 22 38.94 -8.85 -36.98
C ASP A 22 39.36 -9.51 -35.65
N GLN A 23 38.83 -9.01 -34.54
CA GLN A 23 38.32 -9.84 -33.43
C GLN A 23 37.54 -8.99 -32.41
N LYS A 24 36.25 -9.31 -32.31
CA LYS A 24 35.27 -8.79 -31.35
C LYS A 24 35.59 -9.31 -29.94
N PRO A 25 35.64 -8.46 -28.90
CA PRO A 25 35.34 -8.90 -27.54
C PRO A 25 33.99 -8.32 -27.13
N GLN A 26 33.04 -9.22 -26.90
CA GLN A 26 31.84 -8.94 -26.12
C GLN A 26 32.27 -8.67 -24.69
N THR A 27 32.33 -7.40 -24.30
CA THR A 27 32.28 -7.02 -22.90
C THR A 27 30.81 -6.86 -22.56
N GLY A 28 30.24 -7.90 -21.96
CA GLY A 28 28.96 -7.80 -21.28
C GLY A 28 29.13 -6.92 -20.06
N GLU A 29 28.89 -5.63 -20.25
CA GLU A 29 28.43 -4.79 -19.15
C GLU A 29 27.02 -5.27 -18.83
N GLU A 30 26.90 -6.09 -17.79
CA GLU A 30 25.66 -6.18 -17.02
C GLU A 30 25.47 -4.80 -16.38
N GLU A 31 24.91 -3.87 -17.15
CA GLU A 31 24.14 -2.79 -16.57
C GLU A 31 23.00 -3.46 -15.79
N ASN A 32 23.22 -3.59 -14.49
CA ASN A 32 22.17 -3.79 -13.52
C ASN A 32 21.35 -2.51 -13.51
N VAL A 33 20.56 -2.32 -14.57
CA VAL A 33 19.44 -1.40 -14.58
C VAL A 33 18.51 -1.97 -13.52
N LYS A 34 18.63 -1.44 -12.30
CA LYS A 34 17.50 -1.39 -11.38
C LYS A 34 16.37 -0.80 -12.22
N LYS A 35 15.48 -1.66 -12.71
CA LYS A 35 14.15 -1.24 -13.12
C LYS A 35 13.59 -0.60 -11.86
N GLU A 36 13.64 0.72 -11.81
CA GLU A 36 12.70 1.50 -11.03
C GLU A 36 11.34 1.06 -11.59
N ILE A 37 10.70 0.13 -10.89
CA ILE A 37 9.32 -0.22 -11.21
C ILE A 37 8.57 1.04 -10.86
N GLU A 38 8.29 1.86 -11.88
CA GLU A 38 7.39 2.99 -11.76
C GLU A 38 6.07 2.41 -11.27
N GLN A 39 5.79 2.59 -9.98
CA GLN A 39 4.59 2.08 -9.36
C GLN A 39 3.41 2.79 -10.03
N GLN A 40 2.57 2.03 -10.73
CA GLN A 40 1.46 2.61 -11.47
C GLN A 40 0.56 3.42 -10.53
N ALA A 41 0.06 4.55 -11.04
CA ALA A 41 -0.82 5.43 -10.28
C ALA A 41 -2.02 4.65 -9.72
N LEU A 42 -2.28 4.84 -8.44
CA LEU A 42 -3.38 4.19 -7.73
C LEU A 42 -4.68 4.94 -7.99
N SER A 43 -5.74 4.22 -8.33
CA SER A 43 -7.06 4.80 -8.59
C SER A 43 -8.09 4.33 -7.56
N MET A 44 -9.13 5.13 -7.31
CA MET A 44 -10.28 4.67 -6.54
C MET A 44 -11.19 3.80 -7.42
N GLN A 45 -11.70 2.72 -6.83
CA GLN A 45 -12.74 1.89 -7.40
C GLN A 45 -14.00 1.99 -6.53
N VAL A 46 -15.16 2.12 -7.16
CA VAL A 46 -16.45 2.05 -6.47
C VAL A 46 -16.73 0.60 -6.09
N LEU A 47 -17.23 0.36 -4.88
CA LEU A 47 -17.70 -0.97 -4.50
C LEU A 47 -18.84 -1.42 -5.42
N LYS A 48 -18.86 -2.69 -5.79
CA LYS A 48 -19.96 -3.24 -6.62
C LYS A 48 -21.34 -2.98 -6.01
N ALA A 49 -21.48 -3.18 -4.69
CA ALA A 49 -22.73 -2.91 -3.99
C ALA A 49 -23.14 -1.42 -4.06
N ASP A 50 -22.18 -0.50 -4.07
CA ASP A 50 -22.43 0.93 -4.20
C ASP A 50 -22.86 1.28 -5.63
N GLU A 51 -22.15 0.76 -6.64
CA GLU A 51 -22.52 0.93 -8.06
C GLU A 51 -23.94 0.42 -8.35
N GLU A 52 -24.32 -0.73 -7.78
CA GLU A 52 -25.67 -1.30 -7.90
C GLU A 52 -26.76 -0.40 -7.27
N ASN A 53 -26.37 0.48 -6.34
CA ASN A 53 -27.24 1.49 -5.74
C ASN A 53 -27.14 2.87 -6.43
N GLY A 54 -26.43 2.97 -7.56
CA GLY A 54 -26.28 4.19 -8.35
C GLY A 54 -25.24 5.17 -7.83
N VAL A 55 -24.40 4.76 -6.87
CA VAL A 55 -23.24 5.54 -6.41
C VAL A 55 -22.17 5.54 -7.49
N THR A 56 -21.47 6.66 -7.63
CA THR A 56 -20.36 6.82 -8.59
C THR A 56 -19.16 7.45 -7.90
N LEU A 57 -18.03 7.55 -8.62
CA LEU A 57 -16.85 8.27 -8.13
C LEU A 57 -17.11 9.78 -7.91
N GLU A 58 -18.20 10.34 -8.43
CA GLU A 58 -18.57 11.75 -8.24
C GLU A 58 -19.12 12.06 -6.84
N GLU A 59 -19.48 11.02 -6.06
CA GLU A 59 -19.95 11.21 -4.69
C GLU A 59 -18.85 11.76 -3.78
N GLU A 60 -19.22 12.62 -2.84
CA GLU A 60 -18.29 13.40 -2.01
C GLU A 60 -17.24 12.53 -1.30
N MET A 61 -17.66 11.40 -0.72
CA MET A 61 -16.76 10.45 -0.06
C MET A 61 -15.71 9.90 -1.03
N TYR A 62 -16.12 9.50 -2.24
CA TYR A 62 -15.21 8.94 -3.24
C TYR A 62 -14.26 10.00 -3.80
N GLN A 63 -14.71 11.25 -3.96
CA GLN A 63 -13.85 12.37 -4.35
C GLN A 63 -12.78 12.67 -3.29
N GLN A 64 -13.16 12.70 -2.02
CA GLN A 64 -12.21 12.91 -0.91
C GLN A 64 -11.16 11.80 -0.85
N LEU A 65 -11.60 10.54 -0.96
CA LEU A 65 -10.68 9.41 -0.98
C LEU A 65 -9.80 9.43 -2.23
N SER A 66 -10.32 9.78 -3.40
CA SER A 66 -9.52 9.92 -4.62
C SER A 66 -8.41 10.95 -4.43
N GLY A 67 -8.70 12.11 -3.84
CA GLY A 67 -7.69 13.09 -3.50
C GLY A 67 -6.63 12.57 -2.51
N LEU A 68 -7.02 11.74 -1.53
CA LEU A 68 -6.07 11.09 -0.63
C LEU A 68 -5.12 10.14 -1.38
N VAL A 69 -5.67 9.35 -2.29
CA VAL A 69 -4.91 8.36 -3.08
C VAL A 69 -3.97 9.05 -4.07
N GLU A 70 -4.44 10.10 -4.75
CA GLU A 70 -3.65 10.93 -5.66
C GLU A 70 -2.49 11.63 -4.95
N ALA A 71 -2.71 12.12 -3.73
CA ALA A 71 -1.67 12.75 -2.92
C ALA A 71 -0.65 11.75 -2.37
N ASN A 72 -0.98 10.46 -2.33
CA ASN A 72 -0.14 9.40 -1.76
C ASN A 72 -0.03 8.22 -2.75
N PRO A 73 0.59 8.41 -3.93
CA PRO A 73 0.59 7.41 -5.01
C PRO A 73 1.30 6.11 -4.64
N ASP A 74 2.11 6.11 -3.58
CA ASP A 74 2.85 4.94 -3.09
C ASP A 74 2.14 4.22 -1.93
N ILE A 75 0.93 4.67 -1.53
CA ILE A 75 0.18 4.02 -0.45
C ILE A 75 -0.12 2.55 -0.77
N GLY A 76 -0.05 1.72 0.27
CA GLY A 76 -0.13 0.27 0.17
C GLY A 76 1.24 -0.42 0.12
N VAL A 77 1.22 -1.74 0.18
CA VAL A 77 2.43 -2.57 0.13
C VAL A 77 2.61 -3.10 -1.29
N ALA A 78 3.79 -2.91 -1.88
CA ALA A 78 4.09 -3.40 -3.22
C ALA A 78 3.91 -4.93 -3.32
N GLU A 79 3.39 -5.40 -4.45
CA GLU A 79 3.15 -6.82 -4.72
C GLU A 79 2.20 -7.50 -3.71
N ASP A 80 1.33 -6.74 -3.05
CA ASP A 80 0.44 -7.25 -2.01
C ASP A 80 -0.95 -6.59 -2.04
N PHE A 81 -1.88 -7.17 -1.29
CA PHE A 81 -3.11 -6.52 -0.87
C PHE A 81 -2.96 -6.00 0.57
N SER A 82 -3.16 -4.70 0.74
CA SER A 82 -2.95 -4.02 2.03
C SER A 82 -4.21 -3.29 2.49
N ILE A 83 -4.36 -3.13 3.80
CA ILE A 83 -5.49 -2.42 4.41
C ILE A 83 -4.96 -1.32 5.30
N HIS A 84 -5.52 -0.12 5.13
CA HIS A 84 -5.21 1.05 5.93
C HIS A 84 -6.48 1.57 6.60
N ALA A 85 -6.42 1.79 7.90
CA ALA A 85 -7.48 2.51 8.60
C ALA A 85 -7.31 4.01 8.31
N ILE A 86 -8.36 4.65 7.79
CA ILE A 86 -8.31 6.03 7.30
C ILE A 86 -8.93 7.00 8.30
N ASP A 87 -10.15 6.71 8.75
CA ASP A 87 -10.89 7.63 9.60
C ASP A 87 -11.91 6.91 10.48
N PHE A 88 -12.32 7.57 11.55
CA PHE A 88 -13.42 7.15 12.41
C PHE A 88 -14.62 8.06 12.16
N VAL A 89 -15.72 7.48 11.68
CA VAL A 89 -16.91 8.22 11.25
C VAL A 89 -18.09 7.90 12.17
N GLU A 90 -18.70 8.94 12.71
CA GLU A 90 -19.97 8.84 13.43
C GLU A 90 -21.14 9.07 12.45
N LYS A 91 -21.99 8.06 12.29
CA LYS A 91 -23.19 8.13 11.46
C LYS A 91 -24.36 8.71 12.24
N SER A 92 -25.34 9.27 11.51
CA SER A 92 -26.61 9.69 12.07
C SER A 92 -27.33 8.51 12.72
N ALA A 93 -27.67 8.62 14.01
CA ALA A 93 -28.18 7.58 14.93
C ALA A 93 -27.16 6.97 15.92
N GLY A 94 -25.93 7.50 15.97
CA GLY A 94 -24.94 7.12 16.99
C GLY A 94 -24.17 5.84 16.66
N GLU A 95 -24.44 5.25 15.50
CA GLU A 95 -23.58 4.22 14.92
C GLU A 95 -22.22 4.81 14.60
N SER A 96 -21.16 4.10 14.98
CA SER A 96 -19.79 4.52 14.74
C SER A 96 -19.11 3.47 13.88
N VAL A 97 -18.34 3.91 12.88
CA VAL A 97 -17.61 3.00 11.99
C VAL A 97 -16.17 3.46 11.83
N MET A 98 -15.27 2.50 11.64
CA MET A 98 -13.94 2.77 11.14
C MET A 98 -13.96 2.62 9.62
N LEU A 99 -13.54 3.65 8.90
CA LEU A 99 -13.33 3.65 7.47
C LEU A 99 -11.94 3.10 7.15
N PHE A 100 -11.89 2.14 6.26
CA PHE A 100 -10.67 1.52 5.75
C PHE A 100 -10.54 1.73 4.25
N LEU A 101 -9.30 1.68 3.79
CA LEU A 101 -8.92 1.58 2.39
C LEU A 101 -8.21 0.24 2.17
N GLY A 102 -8.82 -0.61 1.34
CA GLY A 102 -8.18 -1.83 0.83
C GLY A 102 -7.52 -1.55 -0.50
N ILE A 103 -6.23 -1.87 -0.64
CA ILE A 103 -5.40 -1.47 -1.78
C ILE A 103 -4.81 -2.72 -2.44
N ASN A 104 -5.10 -2.92 -3.72
CA ASN A 104 -4.53 -4.00 -4.50
C ASN A 104 -3.31 -3.51 -5.31
N ARG A 105 -2.10 -3.90 -4.89
CA ARG A 105 -0.84 -3.67 -5.62
C ARG A 105 -0.32 -4.92 -6.33
N LEU A 106 -1.15 -5.96 -6.44
CA LEU A 106 -0.86 -7.13 -7.26
C LEU A 106 -1.08 -6.79 -8.73
N GLU A 107 -0.42 -7.53 -9.63
CA GLU A 107 -0.61 -7.41 -11.08
C GLU A 107 -1.97 -7.96 -11.57
N LYS A 108 -2.75 -8.58 -10.68
CA LYS A 108 -4.02 -9.24 -11.01
C LYS A 108 -5.16 -8.69 -10.17
N GLY A 109 -6.35 -8.73 -10.74
CA GLY A 109 -7.58 -8.50 -10.00
C GLY A 109 -7.73 -9.53 -8.87
N ILE A 110 -8.28 -9.11 -7.74
CA ILE A 110 -8.55 -9.98 -6.60
C ILE A 110 -10.00 -9.88 -6.14
N LYS A 111 -10.52 -10.96 -5.55
CA LYS A 111 -11.90 -11.02 -5.07
C LYS A 111 -12.05 -12.00 -3.92
N ASN A 112 -13.24 -12.01 -3.30
CA ASN A 112 -13.59 -12.92 -2.20
C ASN A 112 -12.56 -12.89 -1.06
N ILE A 113 -12.27 -11.68 -0.60
CA ILE A 113 -11.22 -11.45 0.40
C ILE A 113 -11.81 -11.72 1.78
N THR A 114 -11.11 -12.53 2.57
CA THR A 114 -11.43 -12.76 3.98
C THR A 114 -10.18 -12.62 4.81
N LEU A 115 -10.29 -12.00 5.98
CA LEU A 115 -9.20 -11.82 6.93
C LEU A 115 -9.72 -11.56 8.33
N GLU A 116 -8.84 -11.63 9.30
CA GLU A 116 -9.08 -11.24 10.69
C GLU A 116 -8.24 -9.99 11.00
N TYR A 117 -8.91 -8.91 11.39
CA TYR A 117 -8.28 -7.63 11.69
C TYR A 117 -8.27 -7.39 13.20
N THR A 118 -7.09 -7.07 13.74
CA THR A 118 -6.93 -6.68 15.14
C THR A 118 -6.37 -5.27 15.20
N LEU A 119 -7.03 -4.42 15.99
CA LEU A 119 -6.61 -3.08 16.32
C LEU A 119 -6.67 -2.90 17.83
N GLY A 120 -5.53 -2.62 18.42
CA GLY A 120 -5.40 -2.43 19.85
C GLY A 120 -4.64 -1.17 20.22
N VAL A 121 -4.82 -0.75 21.47
CA VAL A 121 -4.12 0.33 22.14
C VAL A 121 -3.33 -0.30 23.28
N GLU A 122 -2.01 -0.19 23.20
CA GLU A 122 -1.11 -0.57 24.27
C GLU A 122 -1.25 0.42 25.43
N THR A 123 -1.48 -0.13 26.62
CA THR A 123 -1.52 0.59 27.89
C THR A 123 -0.43 0.04 28.79
N GLU A 124 -0.11 0.70 29.89
CA GLU A 124 1.05 0.38 30.76
C GLU A 124 1.23 -1.12 31.06
N ASP A 125 0.13 -1.88 31.20
CA ASP A 125 0.17 -3.30 31.60
C ASP A 125 -0.44 -4.27 30.58
N THR A 126 -1.13 -3.80 29.53
CA THR A 126 -1.90 -4.68 28.62
C THR A 126 -2.30 -4.00 27.31
N ILE A 127 -2.72 -4.80 26.34
CA ILE A 127 -3.35 -4.32 25.10
C ILE A 127 -4.87 -4.36 25.28
N LYS A 128 -5.52 -3.21 25.10
CA LYS A 128 -6.98 -3.09 24.97
C LYS A 128 -7.34 -3.05 23.49
N TYR A 129 -8.44 -3.69 23.10
CA TYR A 129 -8.77 -3.89 21.69
C TYR A 129 -9.98 -3.05 21.26
N VAL A 130 -9.80 -2.27 20.19
CA VAL A 130 -10.91 -1.72 19.39
C VAL A 130 -11.52 -2.85 18.57
N PHE A 131 -10.67 -3.62 17.91
CA PHE A 131 -11.02 -4.84 17.18
C PHE A 131 -10.12 -5.98 17.65
N LYS A 132 -10.72 -7.14 17.96
CA LYS A 132 -9.98 -8.34 18.36
C LYS A 132 -10.33 -9.48 17.42
N SER A 133 -9.43 -9.77 16.47
CA SER A 133 -9.65 -10.76 15.41
C SER A 133 -11.00 -10.57 14.71
N GLU A 134 -11.36 -9.32 14.42
CA GLU A 134 -12.61 -8.96 13.76
C GLU A 134 -12.60 -9.51 12.34
N LYS A 135 -13.62 -10.30 12.00
CA LYS A 135 -13.69 -10.93 10.67
C LYS A 135 -14.14 -9.90 9.65
N VAL A 136 -13.29 -9.63 8.67
CA VAL A 136 -13.63 -8.81 7.50
C VAL A 136 -13.87 -9.74 6.31
N ASP A 137 -14.98 -9.51 5.61
CA ASP A 137 -15.39 -10.27 4.43
C ASP A 137 -15.75 -9.30 3.30
N LEU A 138 -14.91 -9.25 2.27
CA LEU A 138 -15.10 -8.47 1.05
C LEU A 138 -15.41 -9.44 -0.08
N SER A 139 -16.65 -9.91 -0.09
CA SER A 139 -17.15 -10.83 -1.12
C SER A 139 -17.20 -10.16 -2.50
N GLU A 140 -17.11 -10.95 -3.57
CA GLU A 140 -17.26 -10.44 -4.95
C GLU A 140 -18.60 -9.73 -5.19
N SER A 141 -19.68 -10.14 -4.50
CA SER A 141 -20.97 -9.45 -4.57
C SER A 141 -20.96 -8.07 -3.90
N PHE A 142 -20.11 -7.87 -2.89
CA PHE A 142 -20.01 -6.61 -2.18
C PHE A 142 -18.97 -5.67 -2.82
N ALA A 143 -17.73 -6.15 -2.95
CA ALA A 143 -16.60 -5.37 -3.43
C ALA A 143 -16.38 -5.43 -4.94
N GLY A 144 -16.92 -6.45 -5.62
CA GLY A 144 -16.55 -6.76 -7.00
C GLY A 144 -15.17 -7.41 -7.07
N VAL A 145 -14.57 -7.39 -8.26
CA VAL A 145 -13.16 -7.70 -8.44
C VAL A 145 -12.37 -6.40 -8.28
N ILE A 146 -11.47 -6.36 -7.30
CA ILE A 146 -10.60 -5.20 -7.06
C ILE A 146 -9.47 -5.26 -8.09
N GLN A 147 -9.46 -4.32 -9.02
CA GLN A 147 -8.50 -4.31 -10.12
C GLN A 147 -7.07 -4.00 -9.64
N PRO A 148 -6.03 -4.38 -10.42
CA PRO A 148 -4.65 -3.96 -10.15
C PRO A 148 -4.55 -2.45 -9.99
N ASN A 149 -3.77 -1.98 -9.02
CA ASN A 149 -3.58 -0.56 -8.74
C ASN A 149 -4.92 0.18 -8.52
N HIS A 150 -5.85 -0.47 -7.83
CA HIS A 150 -7.06 0.15 -7.33
C HIS A 150 -7.18 0.04 -5.82
N ALA A 151 -7.84 1.04 -5.25
CA ALA A 151 -8.21 1.11 -3.85
C ALA A 151 -9.73 1.12 -3.70
N ILE A 152 -10.25 0.40 -2.71
CA ILE A 152 -11.68 0.39 -2.37
C ILE A 152 -11.89 0.85 -0.92
N PRO A 153 -12.93 1.64 -0.63
CA PRO A 153 -13.32 1.94 0.73
C PRO A 153 -14.16 0.80 1.31
N PHE A 154 -14.05 0.56 2.61
CA PHE A 154 -15.05 -0.25 3.33
C PHE A 154 -15.09 0.16 4.80
N THR A 155 -16.19 -0.13 5.48
CA THR A 155 -16.38 0.28 6.88
C THR A 155 -16.58 -0.93 7.79
N VAL A 156 -15.98 -0.89 8.98
CA VAL A 156 -16.23 -1.86 10.05
C VAL A 156 -16.90 -1.15 11.23
N PRO A 157 -18.03 -1.65 11.75
CA PRO A 157 -18.69 -1.06 12.92
C PRO A 157 -17.80 -1.07 14.16
N VAL A 158 -17.79 0.03 14.91
CA VAL A 158 -17.02 0.21 16.14
C VAL A 158 -17.99 0.24 17.33
N THR A 159 -17.70 -0.53 18.37
CA THR A 159 -18.50 -0.51 19.60
C THR A 159 -18.27 0.79 20.39
N PRO A 160 -19.17 1.18 21.31
CA PRO A 160 -18.95 2.33 22.18
C PRO A 160 -17.63 2.26 22.97
N GLU A 161 -17.25 1.09 23.47
CA GLU A 161 -15.97 0.90 24.16
C GLU A 161 -14.78 1.05 23.20
N GLY A 162 -14.90 0.54 21.98
CA GLY A 162 -13.89 0.73 20.93
C GLY A 162 -13.69 2.20 20.56
N LYS A 163 -14.76 2.99 20.55
CA LYS A 163 -14.72 4.44 20.33
C LYS A 163 -13.91 5.16 21.41
N GLU A 164 -14.13 4.84 22.68
CA GLU A 164 -13.35 5.42 23.78
C GLU A 164 -11.87 5.06 23.67
N LEU A 165 -11.54 3.84 23.24
CA LEU A 165 -10.16 3.42 23.02
C LEU A 165 -9.49 4.17 21.86
N LEU A 166 -10.21 4.41 20.75
CA LEU A 166 -9.67 5.18 19.62
C LEU A 166 -9.23 6.59 20.03
N GLN A 167 -9.90 7.22 20.99
CA GLN A 167 -9.52 8.55 21.51
C GLN A 167 -8.18 8.55 22.28
N LEU A 168 -7.74 7.39 22.75
CA LEU A 168 -6.47 7.21 23.48
C LEU A 168 -5.34 6.70 22.58
N MET A 169 -5.66 6.38 21.32
CA MET A 169 -4.72 5.80 20.37
C MET A 169 -3.75 6.85 19.85
N THR A 170 -2.48 6.48 19.80
CA THR A 170 -1.40 7.21 19.16
C THR A 170 -0.65 6.25 18.24
N GLU A 171 0.18 6.77 17.34
CA GLU A 171 1.01 5.91 16.50
C GLU A 171 1.98 5.04 17.32
N GLU A 172 2.40 5.51 18.50
CA GLU A 172 3.35 4.80 19.37
C GLU A 172 2.71 3.64 20.15
N ASN A 173 1.43 3.77 20.50
CA ASN A 173 0.72 2.75 21.29
C ASN A 173 -0.23 1.88 20.44
N LYS A 174 -0.31 2.13 19.14
CA LYS A 174 -1.17 1.38 18.23
C LYS A 174 -0.59 0.00 17.93
N THR A 175 -1.39 -1.04 18.15
CA THR A 175 -1.11 -2.41 17.72
C THR A 175 -2.04 -2.78 16.57
N VAL A 176 -1.48 -3.19 15.43
CA VAL A 176 -2.24 -3.71 14.28
C VAL A 176 -1.78 -5.12 13.96
N LYS A 177 -2.73 -6.03 13.71
CA LYS A 177 -2.44 -7.36 13.14
C LYS A 177 -3.49 -7.72 12.10
N ILE A 178 -3.03 -8.34 11.03
CA ILE A 178 -3.88 -8.98 10.01
C ILE A 178 -3.51 -10.45 10.01
N GLU A 179 -4.51 -11.30 10.20
CA GLU A 179 -4.34 -12.75 10.29
C GLU A 179 -5.30 -13.45 9.33
N ASN A 180 -4.96 -14.68 8.96
CA ASN A 180 -5.83 -15.56 8.17
C ASN A 180 -6.33 -14.95 6.83
N ALA A 181 -5.56 -14.02 6.26
CA ALA A 181 -5.90 -13.36 5.00
C ALA A 181 -5.93 -14.35 3.82
N LYS A 182 -7.00 -14.33 3.05
CA LYS A 182 -7.24 -15.15 1.86
C LYS A 182 -7.96 -14.33 0.82
N PHE A 183 -7.65 -14.57 -0.45
CA PHE A 183 -8.33 -13.98 -1.59
C PHE A 183 -8.19 -14.90 -2.80
N GLU A 184 -9.02 -14.68 -3.80
CA GLU A 184 -8.98 -15.36 -5.09
C GLU A 184 -8.42 -14.41 -6.15
N LEU A 185 -7.52 -14.91 -6.99
CA LEU A 185 -7.04 -14.19 -8.17
C LEU A 185 -8.07 -14.28 -9.30
N GLU A 186 -8.31 -13.16 -9.98
CA GLU A 186 -9.03 -13.14 -11.25
C GLU A 186 -8.26 -13.96 -12.31
N LYS A 187 -9.01 -14.71 -13.12
CA LYS A 187 -8.47 -15.66 -14.10
C LYS A 187 -8.10 -14.99 -15.41
#